data_AF-A0A7Y6V943-F1
#
_entry.id   AF-A0A7Y6V943-F1
#
_cell.length_a   1.000
_cell.length_b   1.000
_cell.length_c   1.000
_cell.angle_alpha   90.00
_cell.angle_beta   90.00
_cell.angle_gamma   90.00
#
_symmetry.space_group_name_H-M   'P 1'
#
loop_
_entity.id
_entity.type
_entity.pdbx_description
1 polymer ?
#
loop_
_entity_poly.entity_id
_entity_poly.type
_entity_poly.pdbx_seq_one_letter_code
_entity_poly.pdbx_strand_id
1 'polypeptide(L)'
;MVKHMLHITAIAGGLALSLMAGVVNAEGNSGAAIQVNQENLADYRQLASDLGLEYDHEYGYSEWVDAKGQSELGSAGEYEFLDCSNGMQDHGMCDYGANGTYWESVYYSNYDVTLLIQVSSDADSGTSSVNLLKLAEGRHPDLHES
;
A
#
# COMPACT_ATOMS: atom_id res chain seq x y z
N MET A 1 -33.69 9.87 -29.41
CA MET A 1 -32.68 10.74 -28.78
C MET A 1 -31.49 9.87 -28.41
N VAL A 2 -30.33 10.27 -28.93
CA VAL A 2 -28.92 9.87 -28.68
C VAL A 2 -28.55 8.39 -28.59
N LYS A 3 -28.12 7.88 -29.76
CA LYS A 3 -27.39 6.64 -29.99
C LYS A 3 -25.95 6.81 -29.49
N HIS A 4 -25.53 6.08 -28.46
CA HIS A 4 -24.14 6.11 -27.99
C HIS A 4 -23.33 5.12 -28.83
N MET A 5 -22.55 5.69 -29.74
CA MET A 5 -21.72 4.97 -30.70
C MET A 5 -20.28 5.02 -30.18
N LEU A 6 -19.85 3.97 -29.47
CA LEU A 6 -18.48 3.83 -29.00
C LEU A 6 -17.59 3.52 -30.21
N HIS A 7 -16.87 4.52 -30.71
CA HIS A 7 -15.80 4.32 -31.68
C HIS A 7 -14.54 3.90 -30.94
N ILE A 8 -14.26 2.60 -30.93
CA ILE A 8 -12.95 2.07 -30.55
C ILE A 8 -12.11 2.02 -31.83
N THR A 9 -11.22 2.99 -31.99
CA THR A 9 -10.18 2.95 -33.02
C THR A 9 -9.05 2.09 -32.49
N ALA A 10 -8.97 0.84 -32.96
CA ALA A 10 -7.82 -0.03 -32.68
C ALA A 10 -6.59 0.52 -33.44
N ILE A 11 -5.59 1.02 -32.70
CA ILE A 11 -4.25 1.21 -33.23
C ILE A 11 -3.52 -0.12 -33.07
N ALA A 12 -3.17 -0.72 -34.19
CA ALA A 12 -2.37 -1.93 -34.27
C ALA A 12 -0.96 -1.66 -33.73
N GLY A 13 -0.52 -2.48 -32.77
CA GLY A 13 0.89 -2.59 -32.41
C GLY A 13 1.15 -2.60 -30.91
N GLY A 14 1.31 -3.80 -30.34
CA GLY A 14 2.15 -4.01 -29.18
C GLY A 14 1.43 -4.12 -27.84
N LEU A 15 1.67 -5.28 -27.20
CA LEU A 15 1.51 -5.59 -25.78
C LEU A 15 0.07 -5.78 -25.29
N ALA A 16 -0.25 -7.06 -25.11
CA ALA A 16 -1.36 -7.52 -24.30
C ALA A 16 -1.26 -6.88 -22.90
N LEU A 17 -2.15 -5.94 -22.63
CA LEU A 17 -2.40 -5.42 -21.29
C LEU A 17 -3.05 -6.54 -20.47
N SER A 18 -2.23 -7.35 -19.80
CA SER A 18 -2.72 -8.33 -18.83
C SER A 18 -3.24 -7.57 -17.62
N LEU A 19 -4.55 -7.35 -17.58
CA LEU A 19 -5.29 -6.86 -16.41
C LEU A 19 -5.22 -7.92 -15.31
N MET A 20 -4.19 -7.85 -14.47
CA MET A 20 -4.16 -8.57 -13.19
C MET A 20 -4.82 -7.65 -12.15
N ALA A 21 -6.09 -7.89 -11.84
CA ALA A 21 -6.69 -7.38 -10.61
C ALA A 21 -6.01 -8.11 -9.43
N GLY A 22 -5.02 -7.46 -8.82
CA GLY A 22 -4.28 -8.01 -7.69
C GLY A 22 -5.12 -7.93 -6.42
N VAL A 23 -5.77 -9.04 -6.05
CA VAL A 23 -6.24 -9.22 -4.68
C VAL A 23 -5.05 -9.68 -3.86
N VAL A 24 -4.64 -8.86 -2.90
CA VAL A 24 -3.63 -9.27 -1.92
C VAL A 24 -4.34 -9.92 -0.74
N ASN A 25 -4.03 -11.19 -0.49
CA ASN A 25 -4.50 -11.92 0.69
C ASN A 25 -3.38 -11.90 1.75
N ALA A 26 -3.63 -11.26 2.89
CA ALA A 26 -2.83 -11.45 4.10
C ALA A 26 -3.32 -12.73 4.80
N GLU A 27 -2.49 -13.76 4.86
CA GLU A 27 -2.80 -14.98 5.64
C GLU A 27 -2.48 -14.71 7.12
N GLY A 28 -3.41 -14.08 7.83
CA GLY A 28 -3.34 -13.82 9.27
C GLY A 28 -4.67 -13.33 9.84
N ASN A 29 -5.43 -14.26 10.43
CA ASN A 29 -6.65 -14.19 11.28
C ASN A 29 -7.76 -13.11 11.09
N SER A 30 -7.64 -12.18 10.14
CA SER A 30 -8.66 -11.19 9.77
C SER A 30 -8.59 -10.99 8.26
N GLY A 31 -9.06 -11.97 7.50
CA GLY A 31 -8.99 -12.03 6.03
C GLY A 31 -9.83 -10.98 5.30
N ALA A 32 -9.57 -9.69 5.53
CA ALA A 32 -10.02 -8.63 4.66
C ALA A 32 -9.06 -8.58 3.46
N ALA A 33 -9.52 -9.11 2.33
CA ALA A 33 -8.86 -8.95 1.05
C ALA A 33 -8.78 -7.45 0.73
N ILE A 34 -7.58 -6.90 0.60
CA ILE A 34 -7.41 -5.50 0.17
C ILE A 34 -7.63 -5.46 -1.34
N GLN A 35 -8.70 -4.78 -1.76
CA GLN A 35 -8.91 -4.49 -3.17
C GLN A 35 -8.19 -3.19 -3.53
N VAL A 36 -7.16 -3.27 -4.37
CA VAL A 36 -6.50 -2.07 -4.92
C VAL A 36 -7.34 -1.54 -6.09
N ASN A 37 -8.02 -0.40 -5.88
CA ASN A 37 -8.78 0.24 -6.95
C ASN A 37 -7.83 0.75 -8.05
N GLN A 38 -7.94 0.15 -9.24
CA GLN A 38 -7.10 0.47 -10.40
C GLN A 38 -7.31 1.90 -10.90
N GLU A 39 -8.49 2.49 -10.68
CA GLU A 39 -8.83 3.84 -11.13
C GLU A 39 -7.96 4.91 -10.43
N ASN A 40 -7.49 4.62 -9.22
CA ASN A 40 -6.67 5.55 -8.41
C ASN A 40 -5.16 5.26 -8.50
N LEU A 41 -4.72 4.27 -9.29
CA LEU A 41 -3.29 3.89 -9.34
C LEU A 41 -2.38 5.02 -9.81
N ALA A 42 -2.86 5.88 -10.71
CA ALA A 42 -2.09 7.03 -11.17
C ALA A 42 -1.83 8.00 -10.00
N ASP A 43 -2.85 8.25 -9.18
CA ASP A 43 -2.76 9.14 -8.03
C ASP A 43 -1.86 8.53 -6.95
N TYR A 44 -1.96 7.22 -6.71
CA TYR A 44 -1.09 6.52 -5.76
C TYR A 44 0.38 6.57 -6.17
N ARG A 45 0.69 6.36 -7.45
CA ARG A 45 2.04 6.49 -8.00
C ARG A 45 2.57 7.90 -7.89
N GLN A 46 1.72 8.90 -8.17
CA GLN A 46 2.10 10.31 -8.07
C GLN A 46 2.42 10.68 -6.62
N LEU A 47 1.53 10.35 -5.68
CA LEU A 47 1.76 10.58 -4.25
C LEU A 47 3.01 9.86 -3.75
N ALA A 48 3.22 8.59 -4.13
CA ALA A 48 4.42 7.86 -3.77
C ALA A 48 5.68 8.59 -4.28
N SER A 49 5.67 8.99 -5.56
CA SER A 49 6.78 9.74 -6.17
C SER A 49 7.04 11.09 -5.48
N ASP A 50 5.99 11.82 -5.10
CA ASP A 50 6.12 13.10 -4.39
C ASP A 50 6.72 12.92 -2.99
N LEU A 51 6.51 11.74 -2.38
CA LEU A 51 7.13 11.30 -1.14
C LEU A 51 8.46 10.58 -1.34
N GLY A 52 9.04 10.58 -2.54
CA GLY A 52 10.31 9.90 -2.83
C GLY A 52 10.26 8.37 -2.71
N LEU A 53 9.07 7.78 -2.82
CA LEU A 53 8.82 6.34 -2.82
C LEU A 53 8.44 5.83 -4.21
N GLU A 54 8.60 4.52 -4.39
CA GLU A 54 8.23 3.77 -5.59
C GLU A 54 7.07 2.84 -5.25
N TYR A 55 5.91 3.08 -5.89
CA TYR A 55 4.67 2.36 -5.56
C TYR A 55 4.69 0.87 -5.94
N ASP A 56 5.23 0.54 -7.11
CA ASP A 56 5.27 -0.85 -7.63
C ASP A 56 6.57 -1.58 -7.25
N HIS A 57 7.25 -1.13 -6.19
CA HIS A 57 8.51 -1.69 -5.72
C HIS A 57 8.32 -2.48 -4.42
N GLU A 58 8.94 -3.66 -4.37
CA GLU A 58 9.03 -4.45 -3.14
C GLU A 58 10.32 -4.08 -2.42
N TYR A 59 10.20 -3.37 -1.31
CA TYR A 59 11.31 -2.95 -0.49
C TYR A 59 11.78 -4.08 0.42
N GLY A 60 13.09 -4.28 0.56
CA GLY A 60 13.60 -4.92 1.77
C GLY A 60 13.33 -4.03 2.99
N TYR A 61 13.12 -4.60 4.19
CA TYR A 61 12.77 -3.77 5.36
C TYR A 61 13.79 -2.66 5.67
N SER A 62 15.10 -2.93 5.53
CA SER A 62 16.12 -1.89 5.71
C SER A 62 16.05 -0.81 4.63
N GLU A 63 15.78 -1.21 3.39
CA GLU A 63 15.61 -0.30 2.26
C GLU A 63 14.38 0.58 2.44
N TRP A 64 13.28 0.02 2.96
CA TRP A 64 12.07 0.76 3.33
C TRP A 64 12.35 1.83 4.39
N VAL A 65 13.11 1.49 5.43
CA VAL A 65 13.52 2.43 6.47
C VAL A 65 14.38 3.55 5.88
N ASP A 66 15.34 3.21 5.02
CA ASP A 66 16.21 4.19 4.36
C ASP A 66 15.42 5.11 3.41
N ALA A 67 14.50 4.57 2.61
CA ALA A 67 13.67 5.33 1.68
C ALA A 67 12.82 6.37 2.43
N LYS A 68 12.15 5.94 3.51
CA LYS A 68 11.40 6.83 4.42
C LYS A 68 12.28 7.89 5.08
N GLY A 69 13.48 7.50 5.51
CA GLY A 69 14.44 8.44 6.12
C GLY A 69 14.92 9.52 5.16
N GLN A 70 15.07 9.20 3.87
CA GLN A 70 15.49 10.15 2.84
C GLN A 70 14.39 11.14 2.44
N SER A 71 13.12 10.72 2.53
CA SER A 71 11.98 11.57 2.19
C SER A 71 11.40 12.36 3.35
N GLU A 72 12.02 12.28 4.55
CA GLU A 72 11.46 12.78 5.82
C GLU A 72 10.08 12.18 6.17
N LEU A 73 9.62 11.18 5.41
CA LEU A 73 8.37 10.47 5.66
C LEU A 73 8.57 9.54 6.87
N GLY A 74 8.19 10.01 8.05
CA GLY A 74 8.39 9.26 9.29
C GLY A 74 9.60 9.71 10.11
N SER A 75 9.98 10.99 10.01
CA SER A 75 10.64 11.70 11.12
C SER A 75 10.05 11.24 12.45
N ALA A 76 10.92 10.79 13.36
CA ALA A 76 10.51 10.12 14.59
C ALA A 76 9.50 10.97 15.38
N GLY A 77 8.24 10.51 15.43
CA GLY A 77 7.15 11.16 16.17
C GLY A 77 6.00 11.73 15.31
N GLU A 78 6.08 11.66 13.98
CA GLU A 78 5.05 12.24 13.09
C GLU A 78 4.17 11.19 12.40
N TYR A 79 4.14 9.95 12.92
CA TYR A 79 3.27 8.90 12.40
C TYR A 79 2.38 8.27 13.47
N GLU A 80 1.25 7.74 13.02
CA GLU A 80 0.25 7.04 13.82
C GLU A 80 -0.21 5.78 13.07
N PHE A 81 -0.18 4.62 13.72
CA PHE A 81 -0.84 3.43 13.20
C PHE A 81 -2.35 3.61 13.32
N LEU A 82 -3.08 3.44 12.21
CA LEU A 82 -4.53 3.56 12.18
C LEU A 82 -5.22 2.20 12.27
N ASP A 83 -4.69 1.19 11.58
CA ASP A 83 -5.26 -0.15 11.56
C ASP A 83 -4.21 -1.21 11.19
N CYS A 84 -4.42 -2.46 11.63
CA CYS A 84 -3.55 -3.60 11.36
C CYS A 84 -4.37 -4.88 11.22
N SER A 85 -4.12 -5.67 10.17
CA SER A 85 -4.80 -6.97 9.98
C SER A 85 -4.65 -7.96 11.14
N ASN A 86 -3.50 -7.95 11.81
CA ASN A 86 -3.23 -8.81 12.97
C ASN A 86 -3.75 -8.23 14.29
N GLY A 87 -4.37 -7.05 14.25
CA GLY A 87 -4.82 -6.32 15.43
C GLY A 87 -3.73 -5.38 15.99
N MET A 88 -4.20 -4.47 16.85
CA MET A 88 -3.36 -3.53 17.58
C MET A 88 -3.14 -4.00 19.02
N GLN A 89 -1.92 -3.80 19.50
CA GLN A 89 -1.56 -3.96 20.90
C GLN A 89 -2.03 -2.76 21.74
N ASP A 90 -2.08 -2.90 23.06
CA ASP A 90 -2.56 -1.87 24.01
C ASP A 90 -1.80 -0.52 23.95
N HIS A 91 -0.69 -0.46 23.24
CA HIS A 91 0.13 0.74 23.03
C HIS A 91 0.03 1.34 21.62
N GLY A 92 -0.94 0.92 20.81
CA GLY A 92 -1.16 1.47 19.46
C GLY A 92 -0.10 1.02 18.43
N MET A 93 0.55 -0.11 18.67
CA MET A 93 1.46 -0.75 17.71
C MET A 93 0.77 -1.99 17.11
N CYS A 94 1.09 -2.32 15.86
CA CYS A 94 0.58 -3.56 15.26
C CYS A 94 1.15 -4.81 15.97
N ASP A 95 0.38 -5.89 16.00
CA ASP A 95 0.88 -7.21 16.39
C ASP A 95 1.65 -7.84 15.21
N TYR A 96 2.97 -7.89 15.34
CA TYR A 96 3.87 -8.26 14.25
C TYR A 96 4.07 -9.77 14.07
N GLY A 97 3.60 -10.61 15.00
CA GLY A 97 3.82 -12.06 14.94
C GLY A 97 5.30 -12.45 14.72
N ALA A 98 5.57 -13.72 14.44
CA ALA A 98 6.91 -14.18 14.07
C ALA A 98 7.04 -14.46 12.57
N ASN A 99 5.95 -14.82 11.90
CA ASN A 99 5.93 -15.23 10.50
C ASN A 99 4.64 -14.81 9.84
N GLY A 100 4.71 -14.52 8.54
CA GLY A 100 3.55 -14.34 7.68
C GLY A 100 3.49 -12.98 7.02
N THR A 101 2.37 -12.74 6.36
CA THR A 101 2.08 -11.52 5.64
C THR A 101 0.89 -10.84 6.29
N TYR A 102 1.06 -9.57 6.63
CA TYR A 102 0.02 -8.72 7.20
C TYR A 102 0.05 -7.36 6.50
N TRP A 103 -1.04 -6.64 6.63
CA TRP A 103 -1.11 -5.24 6.26
C TRP A 103 -1.26 -4.34 7.48
N GLU A 104 -0.77 -3.11 7.35
CA GLU A 104 -0.95 -2.02 8.30
C GLU A 104 -1.23 -0.70 7.57
N SER A 105 -2.04 0.15 8.19
CA SER A 105 -2.33 1.51 7.75
C SER A 105 -1.63 2.50 8.67
N VAL A 106 -0.83 3.40 8.09
CA VAL A 106 0.01 4.36 8.82
C VAL A 106 -0.25 5.77 8.30
N TYR A 107 -0.68 6.65 9.18
CA TYR A 107 -0.84 8.08 8.89
C TYR A 107 0.43 8.84 9.25
N TYR A 108 0.88 9.71 8.36
CA TYR A 108 2.02 10.61 8.53
C TYR A 108 1.53 12.06 8.53
N SER A 109 1.51 12.69 9.69
CA SER A 109 0.90 14.02 9.88
C SER A 109 1.69 15.16 9.24
N ASN A 110 2.99 14.97 9.01
CA ASN A 110 3.85 15.97 8.37
C ASN A 110 3.61 16.11 6.87
N TYR A 111 3.11 15.05 6.23
CA TYR A 111 2.70 15.05 4.83
C TYR A 111 1.18 15.01 4.64
N ASP A 112 0.43 14.94 5.75
CA ASP A 112 -1.01 14.67 5.76
C ASP A 112 -1.36 13.52 4.80
N VAL A 113 -0.73 12.37 4.97
CA VAL A 113 -0.89 11.21 4.09
C VAL A 113 -1.05 9.93 4.89
N THR A 114 -1.95 9.05 4.46
CA THR A 114 -2.10 7.69 4.96
C THR A 114 -1.56 6.71 3.93
N LEU A 115 -0.68 5.80 4.37
CA LEU A 115 -0.19 4.68 3.58
C LEU A 115 -0.87 3.40 4.05
N LEU A 116 -1.30 2.57 3.11
CA LEU A 116 -1.61 1.17 3.37
C LEU A 116 -0.45 0.33 2.83
N ILE A 117 0.23 -0.38 3.71
CA ILE A 117 1.37 -1.22 3.34
C ILE A 117 1.10 -2.68 3.71
N GLN A 118 1.70 -3.58 2.95
CA GLN A 118 1.83 -4.98 3.28
C GLN A 118 3.25 -5.22 3.76
N VAL A 119 3.39 -5.89 4.89
CA VAL A 119 4.65 -6.39 5.38
C VAL A 119 4.62 -7.91 5.32
N SER A 120 5.66 -8.50 4.75
CA SER A 120 5.85 -9.95 4.75
C SER A 120 7.13 -10.26 5.51
N SER A 121 7.04 -11.14 6.51
CA SER A 121 8.16 -11.54 7.34
C SER A 121 8.33 -13.05 7.31
N ASP A 122 9.57 -13.47 7.09
CA ASP A 122 10.02 -14.86 7.17
C ASP A 122 11.14 -14.95 8.22
N ALA A 123 10.79 -15.41 9.41
CA ALA A 123 11.72 -15.60 10.52
C ALA A 123 12.74 -16.72 10.28
N ASP A 124 12.46 -17.69 9.40
CA ASP A 124 13.42 -18.76 9.11
C ASP A 124 14.60 -18.21 8.30
N SER A 125 14.31 -17.30 7.34
CA SER A 125 15.35 -16.58 6.60
C SER A 125 15.83 -15.30 7.30
N GLY A 126 15.08 -14.80 8.30
CA GLY A 126 15.32 -13.52 8.94
C GLY A 126 15.09 -12.33 8.01
N THR A 127 14.30 -12.52 6.94
CA THR A 127 14.05 -11.48 5.93
C THR A 127 12.66 -10.89 6.10
N SER A 128 12.51 -9.63 5.70
CA SER A 128 11.20 -8.98 5.65
C SER A 128 11.15 -8.03 4.47
N SER A 129 10.00 -7.97 3.82
CA SER A 129 9.73 -7.07 2.71
C SER A 129 8.50 -6.20 2.99
N VAL A 130 8.44 -5.05 2.33
CA VAL A 130 7.34 -4.10 2.42
C VAL A 130 6.88 -3.74 1.01
N ASN A 131 5.57 -3.84 0.79
CA ASN A 131 4.91 -3.44 -0.45
C ASN A 131 3.91 -2.31 -0.17
N LEU A 132 3.89 -1.29 -1.01
CA LEU A 132 2.94 -0.19 -0.92
C LEU A 132 1.64 -0.57 -1.64
N LEU A 133 0.53 -0.65 -0.91
CA LEU A 133 -0.74 -1.13 -1.46
C LEU A 133 -1.71 -0.03 -1.87
N LYS A 134 -1.76 1.08 -1.12
CA LYS A 134 -2.56 2.28 -1.41
C LYS A 134 -1.97 3.50 -0.68
N LEU A 135 -2.26 4.69 -1.20
CA LEU A 135 -1.97 5.96 -0.53
C LEU A 135 -3.19 6.89 -0.64
N ALA A 136 -3.42 7.71 0.38
CA ALA A 136 -4.36 8.82 0.27
C ALA A 136 -3.88 10.01 1.09
N GLU A 137 -4.12 11.21 0.59
CA GLU A 137 -4.03 12.42 1.42
C GLU A 137 -5.07 12.36 2.55
N GLY A 138 -4.75 12.94 3.70
CA GLY A 138 -5.58 12.95 4.90
C GLY A 138 -5.43 11.70 5.78
N ARG A 139 -6.08 11.74 6.95
CA ARG A 139 -6.20 10.61 7.90
C ARG A 139 -7.42 9.75 7.55
N HIS A 140 -7.35 9.00 6.45
CA HIS A 140 -8.45 8.18 5.94
C HIS A 140 -8.33 6.72 6.40
N PRO A 141 -9.13 6.26 7.38
CA PRO A 141 -9.12 4.86 7.78
C PRO A 141 -9.73 3.94 6.70
N ASP A 142 -10.55 4.48 5.80
CA ASP A 142 -11.32 3.70 4.81
C ASP A 142 -10.50 3.26 3.58
N LEU A 143 -9.17 3.25 3.67
CA LEU A 143 -8.29 2.68 2.62
C LEU A 143 -8.58 1.19 2.36
N HIS A 144 -9.37 0.52 3.19
CA HIS A 144 -9.79 -0.87 2.98
C HIS A 144 -11.02 -1.03 2.08
N GLU A 145 -11.85 0.00 1.93
CA GLU A 145 -13.12 -0.14 1.24
C GLU A 145 -12.94 -0.16 -0.29
N SER A 146 -13.70 -1.05 -0.92
CA SER A 146 -13.81 -1.28 -2.36
C SER A 146 -15.09 -0.67 -2.90
#